data_AF-A0A0F9QMZ4-F1
#
_entry.id   AF-A0A0F9QMZ4-F1
#
_cell.length_a   1.000
_cell.length_b   1.000
_cell.length_c   1.000
_cell.angle_alpha   90.00
_cell.angle_beta   90.00
_cell.angle_gamma   90.00
#
_symmetry.space_group_name_H-M   'P 1'
#
loop_
_entity.id
_entity.type
_entity.pdbx_description
1 polymer ?
#
loop_
_entity_poly.entity_id
_entity_poly.type
_entity_poly.pdbx_seq_one_letter_code
_entity_poly.pdbx_strand_id
1 'polypeptide(L)'
;MAGEIPDLEAQVRTGTGKGAARQARRNGMVPGIVFGGDVDPLPINLDFNKLLGKLRAGRFKATLFNMKVEGHDDVRVICRDVQRHVVKDLPTHVDFMRLKRTTKINLFIQVEVSGEEECPGLKKGGVMTLVRPEVELVVTAGDIPDHITVDISGLEIGDSATIANVVLPEGSKPVIDRDFVIAQVSAPSGLASQDDDADEDVAADEVPATEVKED
;
A
#
# COMPACT_ATOMS: atom_id res chain seq x y z
N MET A 1 13.99 -5.06 -14.96
CA MET A 1 15.23 -4.25 -14.91
C MET A 1 15.71 -4.25 -13.47
N ALA A 2 16.89 -4.82 -13.20
CA ALA A 2 17.47 -4.84 -11.85
C ALA A 2 17.93 -3.42 -11.50
N GLY A 3 17.03 -2.61 -10.97
CA GLY A 3 17.32 -1.25 -10.51
C GLY A 3 18.46 -1.28 -9.51
N GLU A 4 19.35 -0.31 -9.63
CA GLU A 4 20.48 -0.09 -8.73
C GLU A 4 19.96 -0.09 -7.29
N ILE A 5 20.36 -1.08 -6.50
CA ILE A 5 19.83 -1.27 -5.14
C ILE A 5 20.32 -0.08 -4.31
N PRO A 6 19.41 0.79 -3.79
CA PRO A 6 19.82 1.98 -3.08
C PRO A 6 20.56 1.62 -1.79
N ASP A 7 21.67 2.33 -1.56
CA ASP A 7 22.44 2.18 -0.33
C ASP A 7 21.70 2.79 0.86
N LEU A 8 21.80 2.11 2.00
CA LEU A 8 21.27 2.55 3.29
C LEU A 8 22.35 2.44 4.36
N GLU A 9 22.92 3.58 4.73
CA GLU A 9 23.92 3.69 5.78
C GLU A 9 23.28 3.54 7.16
N ALA A 10 23.84 2.63 7.98
CA ALA A 10 23.43 2.45 9.36
C ALA A 10 24.66 2.27 10.26
N GLN A 11 24.53 2.64 11.53
CA GLN A 11 25.60 2.51 12.54
C GLN A 11 25.27 1.38 13.51
N VAL A 12 26.27 0.61 13.90
CA VAL A 12 26.09 -0.41 14.95
C VAL A 12 25.71 0.29 16.26
N ARG A 13 24.71 -0.27 16.95
CA ARG A 13 24.29 0.24 18.26
C ARG A 13 24.81 -0.68 19.36
N THR A 14 25.72 -0.17 20.18
CA THR A 14 26.32 -0.91 21.31
C THR A 14 25.38 -1.04 22.51
N GLY A 15 24.56 -0.02 22.79
CA GLY A 15 23.61 -0.04 23.90
C GLY A 15 22.26 -0.63 23.49
N THR A 16 21.80 -1.70 24.15
CA THR A 16 20.48 -2.32 23.93
C THR A 16 19.45 -1.88 24.98
N GLY A 17 18.17 -2.20 24.75
CA GLY A 17 17.08 -1.88 25.68
C GLY A 17 16.52 -0.45 25.64
N LYS A 18 15.64 -0.15 26.60
CA LYS A 18 14.79 1.06 26.65
C LYS A 18 15.60 2.35 26.83
N GLY A 19 16.64 2.33 27.66
CA GLY A 19 17.47 3.50 27.95
C GLY A 19 18.26 3.97 26.72
N ALA A 20 19.01 3.04 26.11
CA ALA A 20 19.79 3.32 24.92
C ALA A 20 18.91 3.75 23.72
N ALA A 21 17.75 3.13 23.52
CA ALA A 21 16.82 3.53 22.47
C ALA A 21 16.28 4.96 22.67
N ARG A 22 15.99 5.36 23.93
CA ARG A 22 15.58 6.73 24.24
C ARG A 22 16.69 7.75 24.00
N GLN A 23 17.93 7.38 24.33
CA GLN A 23 19.10 8.23 24.10
C GLN A 23 19.37 8.38 22.59
N ALA A 24 19.32 7.30 21.81
CA ALA A 24 19.46 7.35 20.35
C ALA A 24 18.46 8.33 19.72
N ARG A 25 17.17 8.25 20.10
CA ARG A 25 16.14 9.19 19.63
C ARG A 25 16.40 10.63 20.03
N ARG A 26 16.94 10.87 21.23
CA ARG A 26 17.33 12.22 21.67
C ARG A 26 18.51 12.77 20.85
N ASN A 27 19.40 11.90 20.40
CA ASN A 27 20.55 12.24 19.57
C ASN A 27 20.20 12.37 18.07
N GLY A 28 18.90 12.34 17.69
CA GLY A 28 18.50 12.43 16.28
C GLY A 28 18.70 11.14 15.48
N MET A 29 18.83 10.00 16.16
CA MET A 29 18.95 8.68 15.54
C MET A 29 17.69 7.85 15.76
N VAL A 30 17.34 7.01 14.79
CA VAL A 30 16.25 6.03 14.89
C VAL A 30 16.86 4.67 15.18
N PRO A 31 16.58 4.07 16.35
CA PRO A 31 17.02 2.71 16.64
C PRO A 31 16.29 1.72 15.73
N GLY A 32 16.98 0.66 15.32
CA GLY A 32 16.39 -0.43 14.56
C GLY A 32 17.10 -1.74 14.79
N ILE A 33 16.63 -2.76 14.09
CA ILE A 33 17.20 -4.10 14.12
C ILE A 33 17.25 -4.71 12.72
N VAL A 34 18.35 -5.40 12.42
CA VAL A 34 18.48 -6.23 11.23
C VAL A 34 18.47 -7.68 11.67
N PHE A 35 17.54 -8.47 11.16
CA PHE A 35 17.38 -9.88 11.52
C PHE A 35 17.15 -10.76 10.30
N GLY A 36 17.08 -12.06 10.52
CA GLY A 36 16.84 -13.04 9.46
C GLY A 36 18.12 -13.53 8.80
N GLY A 37 17.96 -14.58 7.99
CA GLY A 37 19.08 -15.41 7.53
C GLY A 37 19.62 -16.29 8.66
N ASP A 38 20.85 -16.76 8.46
CA ASP A 38 21.55 -17.69 9.37
C ASP A 38 22.51 -16.94 10.33
N VAL A 39 22.26 -15.65 10.56
CA VAL A 39 23.13 -14.73 11.32
C VAL A 39 22.34 -14.03 12.42
N ASP A 40 22.98 -13.80 13.56
CA ASP A 40 22.37 -13.15 14.71
C ASP A 40 21.79 -11.75 14.38
N PRO A 41 20.71 -11.33 15.08
CA PRO A 41 20.15 -10.00 14.90
C PRO A 41 21.15 -8.92 15.31
N LEU A 42 21.32 -7.92 14.45
CA LEU A 42 22.22 -6.79 14.68
C LEU A 42 21.40 -5.54 15.05
N PRO A 43 21.59 -4.97 16.25
CA PRO A 43 21.00 -3.69 16.60
C PRO A 43 21.71 -2.55 15.87
N ILE A 44 20.95 -1.71 15.18
CA ILE A 44 21.47 -0.61 14.37
C ILE A 44 20.83 0.73 14.76
N ASN A 45 21.43 1.82 14.30
CA ASN A 45 20.91 3.18 14.33
C ASN A 45 20.96 3.78 12.93
N LEU A 46 19.91 4.50 12.55
CA LEU A 46 19.84 5.26 11.31
C LEU A 46 19.67 6.74 11.60
N ASP A 47 20.22 7.59 10.74
CA ASP A 47 20.00 9.04 10.81
C ASP A 47 18.50 9.35 10.59
N PHE A 48 17.91 10.12 11.52
CA PHE A 48 16.49 10.42 11.49
C PHE A 48 16.05 11.17 10.22
N ASN A 49 16.83 12.16 9.78
CA ASN A 49 16.46 13.00 8.64
C ASN A 49 16.57 12.22 7.33
N LYS A 50 17.66 11.45 7.15
CA LYS A 50 17.82 10.57 5.99
C LYS A 50 16.69 9.54 5.92
N LEU A 51 16.36 8.91 7.05
CA LEU A 51 15.30 7.91 7.13
C LEU A 51 13.91 8.52 6.90
N LEU A 52 13.62 9.68 7.48
CA LEU A 52 12.35 10.37 7.28
C LEU A 52 12.14 10.79 5.82
N GLY A 53 13.20 11.27 5.15
CA GLY A 53 13.15 11.59 3.72
C GLY A 53 12.79 10.37 2.87
N LYS A 54 13.47 9.23 3.11
CA LYS A 54 13.18 7.97 2.40
C LYS A 54 11.78 7.43 2.70
N LEU A 55 11.27 7.57 3.92
CA LEU A 55 9.90 7.17 4.26
C LEU A 55 8.85 8.06 3.57
N ARG A 56 9.11 9.36 3.45
CA ARG A 56 8.19 10.31 2.81
C ARG A 56 8.15 10.18 1.29
N ALA A 57 9.24 9.72 0.68
CA ALA A 57 9.25 9.37 -0.74
C ALA A 57 8.29 8.22 -1.10
N GLY A 58 7.77 7.50 -0.10
CA GLY A 58 6.92 6.33 -0.30
C GLY A 58 7.75 5.10 -0.66
N ARG A 59 7.07 3.96 -0.87
CA ARG A 59 7.66 2.68 -1.35
C ARG A 59 8.73 2.05 -0.47
N PHE A 60 9.12 2.67 0.64
CA PHE A 60 10.20 2.21 1.52
C PHE A 60 10.07 0.76 1.99
N LYS A 61 8.84 0.26 2.22
CA LYS A 61 8.60 -1.14 2.61
C LYS A 61 8.71 -2.14 1.45
N ALA A 62 8.53 -1.67 0.21
CA ALA A 62 8.64 -2.47 -1.01
C ALA A 62 10.03 -2.39 -1.66
N THR A 63 10.88 -1.43 -1.26
CA THR A 63 12.22 -1.26 -1.81
C THR A 63 13.24 -2.20 -1.13
N LEU A 64 14.04 -2.88 -1.95
CA LEU A 64 15.23 -3.60 -1.49
C LEU A 64 16.36 -2.60 -1.26
N PHE A 65 17.03 -2.67 -0.11
CA PHE A 65 18.17 -1.80 0.23
C PHE A 65 19.45 -2.61 0.36
N ASN A 66 20.57 -2.00 -0.03
CA ASN A 66 21.90 -2.47 0.31
C ASN A 66 22.33 -1.76 1.61
N MET A 67 22.27 -2.47 2.73
CA MET A 67 22.59 -1.87 4.01
C MET A 67 24.08 -1.93 4.28
N LYS A 68 24.67 -0.75 4.50
CA LYS A 68 26.08 -0.54 4.81
C LYS A 68 26.22 -0.26 6.30
N VAL A 69 26.92 -1.13 7.01
CA VAL A 69 27.18 -0.97 8.44
C VAL A 69 28.68 -1.01 8.67
N GLU A 70 29.22 0.01 9.33
CA GLU A 70 30.65 0.08 9.63
C GLU A 70 31.13 -1.18 10.38
N GLY A 71 32.18 -1.82 9.87
CA GLY A 71 32.76 -3.04 10.44
C GLY A 71 32.03 -4.34 10.09
N HIS A 72 31.02 -4.30 9.22
CA HIS A 72 30.29 -5.46 8.73
C HIS A 72 30.22 -5.46 7.21
N ASP A 73 29.99 -6.65 6.63
CA ASP A 73 29.76 -6.79 5.20
C ASP A 73 28.41 -6.18 4.80
N ASP A 74 28.35 -5.68 3.56
CA ASP A 74 27.13 -5.19 2.94
C ASP A 74 26.07 -6.30 2.87
N VAL A 75 24.86 -6.01 3.35
CA VAL A 75 23.76 -6.97 3.38
C VAL A 75 22.51 -6.42 2.70
N ARG A 76 21.87 -7.27 1.89
CA ARG A 76 20.58 -6.93 1.28
C ARG A 76 19.47 -7.09 2.30
N VAL A 77 18.71 -6.02 2.49
CA VAL A 77 17.63 -5.97 3.47
C VAL A 77 16.37 -5.35 2.89
N ILE A 78 15.24 -5.75 3.44
CA ILE A 78 13.95 -5.10 3.22
C ILE A 78 13.39 -4.60 4.53
N CYS A 79 12.70 -3.46 4.50
CA CYS A 79 12.02 -2.95 5.68
C CYS A 79 10.74 -3.75 5.93
N ARG A 80 10.70 -4.52 7.03
CA ARG A 80 9.53 -5.29 7.42
C ARG A 80 8.50 -4.42 8.10
N ASP A 81 8.94 -3.56 9.02
CA ASP A 81 8.05 -2.65 9.71
C ASP A 81 8.72 -1.35 10.15
N VAL A 82 7.88 -0.32 10.31
CA VAL A 82 8.26 1.02 10.75
C VAL A 82 7.30 1.42 11.85
N GLN A 83 7.78 1.45 13.09
CA GLN A 83 6.97 1.91 14.21
C GLN A 83 6.98 3.42 14.24
N ARG A 84 5.79 4.02 14.21
CA ARG A 84 5.61 5.47 14.26
C ARG A 84 5.11 5.93 15.62
N HIS A 85 5.46 7.16 15.95
CA HIS A 85 4.95 7.81 17.14
C HIS A 85 3.47 8.15 16.95
N VAL A 86 2.59 7.60 17.80
CA VAL A 86 1.12 7.73 17.70
C VAL A 86 0.60 9.16 17.47
N VAL A 87 1.19 10.18 18.10
CA VAL A 87 0.78 11.59 17.91
C VAL A 87 1.52 12.31 16.79
N LYS A 88 2.84 12.15 16.69
CA LYS A 88 3.67 12.95 15.78
C LYS A 88 3.84 12.32 14.40
N ASP A 89 3.42 11.07 14.25
CA ASP A 89 3.65 10.20 13.10
C ASP A 89 5.12 10.09 12.64
N LEU A 90 6.06 10.32 13.56
CA LEU A 90 7.48 10.25 13.28
C LEU A 90 8.02 8.82 13.48
N PRO A 91 8.98 8.36 12.68
CA PRO A 91 9.57 7.04 12.84
C PRO A 91 10.31 6.93 14.19
N THR A 92 10.05 5.85 14.91
CA THR A 92 10.61 5.59 16.26
C THR A 92 11.40 4.30 16.33
N HIS A 93 11.07 3.33 15.49
CA HIS A 93 11.80 2.08 15.34
C HIS A 93 11.64 1.55 13.91
N VAL A 94 12.65 0.83 13.42
CA VAL A 94 12.60 0.19 12.11
C VAL A 94 13.16 -1.22 12.17
N ASP A 95 12.47 -2.11 11.47
CA ASP A 95 12.76 -3.53 11.43
C ASP A 95 13.18 -3.90 10.01
N PHE A 96 14.37 -4.46 9.87
CA PHE A 96 14.93 -4.90 8.61
C PHE A 96 15.12 -6.41 8.59
N MET A 97 14.70 -7.04 7.51
CA MET A 97 14.88 -8.47 7.27
C MET A 97 15.93 -8.69 6.18
N ARG A 98 16.94 -9.53 6.47
CA ARG A 98 17.97 -9.93 5.49
C ARG A 98 17.37 -10.91 4.48
N LEU A 99 17.72 -10.72 3.22
CA LEU A 99 17.17 -11.52 2.13
C LEU A 99 18.26 -12.16 1.28
N LYS A 100 18.03 -13.42 0.89
CA LYS A 100 18.76 -14.09 -0.19
C LYS A 100 18.04 -13.79 -1.51
N ARG A 101 18.75 -13.81 -2.63
CA ARG A 101 18.21 -13.46 -3.95
C ARG A 101 17.01 -14.31 -4.37
N THR A 102 16.95 -15.56 -3.90
CA THR A 102 15.92 -16.55 -4.26
C THR A 102 14.75 -16.61 -3.27
N THR A 103 14.77 -15.81 -2.20
CA THR A 103 13.71 -15.83 -1.18
C THR A 103 12.43 -15.22 -1.75
N LYS A 104 11.30 -15.90 -1.53
CA LYS A 104 9.95 -15.36 -1.81
C LYS A 104 9.40 -14.66 -0.58
N ILE A 105 8.81 -13.49 -0.77
CA ILE A 105 8.35 -12.61 0.31
C ILE A 105 7.03 -11.98 -0.10
N ASN A 106 6.16 -11.75 0.88
CA ASN A 106 4.93 -11.03 0.69
C ASN A 106 5.17 -9.54 0.95
N LEU A 107 4.88 -8.71 -0.04
CA LEU A 107 5.03 -7.26 0.03
C LEU A 107 3.77 -6.57 -0.46
N PHE A 108 3.49 -5.42 0.12
CA PHE A 108 2.47 -4.50 -0.37
C PHE A 108 3.12 -3.61 -1.44
N ILE A 109 2.64 -3.71 -2.67
CA ILE A 109 3.16 -2.98 -3.82
C ILE A 109 2.12 -1.95 -4.24
N GLN A 110 2.59 -0.73 -4.50
CA GLN A 110 1.73 0.40 -4.86
C GLN A 110 1.11 0.20 -6.25
N VAL A 111 -0.13 0.64 -6.37
CA VAL A 111 -0.86 0.67 -7.63
C VAL A 111 -0.77 2.07 -8.23
N GLU A 112 -0.32 2.14 -9.48
CA GLU A 112 -0.42 3.34 -10.32
C GLU A 112 -1.52 3.13 -11.37
N VAL A 113 -2.28 4.19 -11.61
CA VAL A 113 -3.35 4.18 -12.61
C VAL A 113 -2.83 4.77 -13.90
N SER A 114 -3.14 4.12 -15.03
CA SER A 114 -2.87 4.63 -16.38
C SER A 114 -4.16 4.77 -17.17
N GLY A 115 -4.18 5.67 -18.16
CA GLY A 115 -5.33 5.84 -19.05
C GLY A 115 -6.44 6.76 -18.51
N GLU A 116 -6.15 7.57 -17.48
CA GLU A 116 -7.10 8.54 -16.91
C GLU A 116 -7.68 9.50 -17.97
N GLU A 117 -6.86 9.94 -18.93
CA GLU A 117 -7.29 10.87 -19.99
C GLU A 117 -8.18 10.23 -21.06
N GLU A 118 -8.14 8.90 -21.21
CA GLU A 118 -8.90 8.19 -22.24
C GLU A 118 -10.21 7.61 -21.69
N CYS A 119 -10.25 7.35 -20.39
CA CYS A 119 -11.36 6.76 -19.66
C CYS A 119 -12.71 7.47 -19.92
N PRO A 120 -13.70 6.80 -20.56
CA PRO A 120 -15.00 7.39 -20.84
C PRO A 120 -15.78 7.68 -19.56
N GLY A 121 -15.60 6.86 -18.51
CA GLY A 121 -16.24 7.08 -17.21
C GLY A 121 -15.83 8.40 -16.54
N LEU A 122 -14.53 8.74 -16.58
CA LEU A 122 -14.02 10.01 -16.05
C LEU A 122 -14.47 11.21 -16.91
N LYS A 123 -14.46 11.08 -18.25
CA LYS A 123 -14.94 12.14 -19.15
C LYS A 123 -16.42 12.49 -18.98
N LYS A 124 -17.24 11.49 -18.62
CA LYS A 124 -18.67 11.67 -18.32
C LYS A 124 -18.92 12.26 -16.92
N GLY A 125 -17.87 12.60 -16.17
CA GLY A 125 -17.97 13.17 -14.83
C GLY A 125 -17.99 12.13 -13.70
N GLY A 126 -17.64 10.88 -13.99
CA GLY A 126 -17.44 9.84 -12.97
C GLY A 126 -16.26 10.15 -12.04
N VAL A 127 -16.31 9.58 -10.84
CA VAL A 127 -15.24 9.70 -9.84
C VAL A 127 -14.54 8.36 -9.72
N MET A 128 -13.24 8.33 -10.01
CA MET A 128 -12.43 7.14 -9.75
C MET A 128 -12.08 7.05 -8.27
N THR A 129 -12.28 5.86 -7.69
CA THR A 129 -11.85 5.52 -6.34
C THR A 129 -10.92 4.30 -6.37
N LEU A 130 -9.72 4.46 -5.80
CA LEU A 130 -8.82 3.35 -5.53
C LEU A 130 -9.29 2.62 -4.26
N VAL A 131 -9.91 1.45 -4.42
CA VAL A 131 -10.35 0.60 -3.30
C VAL A 131 -9.13 0.02 -2.58
N ARG A 132 -8.09 -0.32 -3.33
CA ARG A 132 -6.82 -0.85 -2.81
C ARG A 132 -5.65 -0.10 -3.44
N PRO A 133 -5.11 0.95 -2.79
CA PRO A 133 -3.94 1.66 -3.30
C PRO A 133 -2.66 0.80 -3.27
N GLU A 134 -2.66 -0.24 -2.43
CA GLU A 134 -1.59 -1.22 -2.34
C GLU A 134 -2.15 -2.64 -2.49
N VAL A 135 -1.43 -3.50 -3.21
CA VAL A 135 -1.79 -4.90 -3.40
C VAL A 135 -0.71 -5.79 -2.79
N GLU A 136 -1.13 -6.78 -2.01
CA GLU A 136 -0.23 -7.78 -1.43
C GLU A 136 0.16 -8.83 -2.48
N LEU A 137 1.43 -8.84 -2.86
CA LEU A 137 2.01 -9.77 -3.82
C LEU A 137 3.12 -10.62 -3.17
N VAL A 138 3.14 -11.90 -3.53
CA VAL A 138 4.30 -12.79 -3.35
C VAL A 138 5.25 -12.52 -4.49
N VAL A 139 6.43 -12.00 -4.17
CA VAL A 139 7.48 -11.70 -5.16
C VAL A 139 8.81 -12.32 -4.74
N THR A 140 9.65 -12.60 -5.73
CA THR A 140 11.04 -13.03 -5.47
C THR A 140 11.88 -11.80 -5.16
N ALA A 141 12.78 -11.88 -4.19
CA ALA A 141 13.59 -10.74 -3.75
C ALA A 141 14.43 -10.07 -4.86
N GLY A 142 14.75 -10.79 -5.94
CA GLY A 142 15.46 -10.25 -7.10
C GLY A 142 14.59 -9.49 -8.11
N ASP A 143 13.27 -9.70 -8.08
CA ASP A 143 12.32 -9.26 -9.10
C ASP A 143 11.17 -8.46 -8.48
N ILE A 144 11.47 -7.69 -7.42
CA ILE A 144 10.47 -6.84 -6.77
C ILE A 144 10.14 -5.67 -7.72
N PRO A 145 8.87 -5.51 -8.16
CA PRO A 145 8.47 -4.39 -9.00
C PRO A 145 8.30 -3.11 -8.16
N ASP A 146 8.56 -1.96 -8.76
CA ASP A 146 8.41 -0.66 -8.10
C ASP A 146 6.94 -0.26 -7.91
N HIS A 147 6.10 -0.60 -8.89
CA HIS A 147 4.66 -0.33 -8.91
C HIS A 147 3.96 -1.35 -9.82
N ILE A 148 2.63 -1.43 -9.70
CA ILE A 148 1.75 -2.17 -10.59
C ILE A 148 0.92 -1.14 -11.35
N THR A 149 0.89 -1.22 -12.68
CA THR A 149 0.08 -0.33 -13.51
C THR A 149 -1.28 -0.96 -13.77
N VAL A 150 -2.35 -0.21 -13.48
CA VAL A 150 -3.74 -0.58 -13.76
C VAL A 150 -4.28 0.33 -14.84
N ASP A 151 -4.64 -0.25 -15.99
CA ASP A 151 -5.24 0.48 -17.09
C ASP A 151 -6.74 0.65 -16.88
N ILE A 152 -7.22 1.88 -16.95
CA ILE A 152 -8.63 2.26 -16.81
C ILE A 152 -9.21 2.88 -18.09
N SER A 153 -8.45 2.90 -19.18
CA SER A 153 -8.81 3.54 -20.46
C SER A 153 -10.19 3.09 -20.99
N GLY A 154 -10.58 1.84 -20.75
CA GLY A 154 -11.84 1.26 -21.23
C GLY A 154 -13.01 1.27 -20.23
N LEU A 155 -12.84 1.81 -19.01
CA LEU A 155 -13.88 1.70 -17.96
C LEU A 155 -14.99 2.74 -18.12
N GLU A 156 -16.24 2.31 -17.98
CA GLU A 156 -17.41 3.18 -17.90
C GLU A 156 -17.82 3.49 -16.44
N ILE A 157 -18.84 4.33 -16.27
CA ILE A 157 -19.41 4.62 -14.95
C ILE A 157 -20.11 3.35 -14.44
N GLY A 158 -19.72 2.87 -13.26
CA GLY A 158 -20.21 1.64 -12.66
C GLY A 158 -19.25 0.46 -12.81
N ASP A 159 -18.24 0.57 -13.67
CA ASP A 159 -17.27 -0.50 -13.89
C ASP A 159 -16.14 -0.51 -12.85
N SER A 160 -15.51 -1.67 -12.72
CA SER A 160 -14.40 -1.90 -11.79
C SER A 160 -13.26 -2.68 -12.44
N ALA A 161 -12.02 -2.26 -12.13
CA ALA A 161 -10.81 -2.99 -12.47
C ALA A 161 -10.49 -3.98 -11.36
N THR A 162 -10.48 -5.27 -11.71
CA THR A 162 -10.11 -6.36 -10.79
C THR A 162 -8.68 -6.84 -11.02
N ILE A 163 -8.10 -7.53 -10.04
CA ILE A 163 -6.71 -8.03 -10.12
C ILE A 163 -6.50 -8.98 -11.30
N ALA A 164 -7.53 -9.74 -11.71
CA ALA A 164 -7.46 -10.62 -12.87
C ALA A 164 -7.23 -9.87 -14.19
N ASN A 165 -7.68 -8.62 -14.29
CA ASN A 165 -7.55 -7.79 -15.49
C ASN A 165 -6.22 -7.01 -15.53
N VAL A 166 -5.39 -7.11 -14.49
CA VAL A 166 -4.13 -6.38 -14.38
C VAL A 166 -2.97 -7.24 -14.85
N VAL A 167 -2.09 -6.67 -15.67
CA VAL A 167 -0.87 -7.34 -16.12
C VAL A 167 0.13 -7.38 -14.96
N LEU A 168 0.26 -8.55 -14.34
CA LEU A 168 1.22 -8.77 -13.27
C LEU A 168 2.64 -8.98 -13.83
N PRO A 169 3.67 -8.36 -13.23
CA PRO A 169 5.05 -8.53 -13.66
C PRO A 169 5.56 -9.96 -13.40
N GLU A 170 6.55 -10.40 -14.19
CA GLU A 170 7.12 -11.75 -14.10
C GLU A 170 7.58 -12.09 -12.67
N GLY A 171 7.21 -13.28 -12.19
CA GLY A 171 7.60 -13.75 -10.87
C GLY A 171 6.78 -13.21 -9.70
N SER A 172 5.75 -12.39 -9.96
CA SER A 172 4.78 -11.95 -8.97
C SER A 172 3.50 -12.80 -8.98
N LYS A 173 2.95 -13.05 -7.79
CA LYS A 173 1.65 -13.72 -7.62
C LYS A 173 0.85 -13.01 -6.55
N PRO A 174 -0.47 -12.83 -6.72
CA PRO A 174 -1.30 -12.31 -5.64
C PRO A 174 -1.30 -13.28 -4.46
N VAL A 175 -1.23 -12.76 -3.24
CA VAL A 175 -1.35 -13.57 -2.01
C VAL A 175 -2.77 -14.12 -1.87
N ILE A 176 -3.75 -13.29 -2.25
CA ILE A 176 -5.18 -13.64 -2.22
C ILE A 176 -5.54 -14.23 -3.58
N ASP A 177 -5.93 -15.50 -3.58
CA ASP A 177 -6.30 -16.26 -4.79
C ASP A 177 -7.72 -15.95 -5.33
N ARG A 178 -8.40 -14.97 -4.72
CA ARG A 178 -9.74 -14.53 -5.15
C ARG A 178 -9.62 -13.27 -5.96
N ASP A 179 -10.51 -13.10 -6.94
CA ASP A 179 -10.59 -11.84 -7.66
C ASP A 179 -11.14 -10.75 -6.73
N PHE A 180 -10.48 -9.59 -6.73
CA PHE A 180 -10.87 -8.43 -5.93
C PHE A 180 -10.68 -7.15 -6.73
N VAL A 181 -11.51 -6.16 -6.41
CA VAL A 181 -11.49 -4.84 -7.04
C VAL A 181 -10.31 -4.03 -6.51
N ILE A 182 -9.58 -3.40 -7.43
CA ILE A 182 -8.45 -2.50 -7.14
C ILE A 182 -8.88 -1.04 -7.31
N ALA A 183 -9.54 -0.76 -8.43
CA ALA A 183 -10.06 0.56 -8.78
C ALA A 183 -11.49 0.43 -9.30
N GLN A 184 -12.32 1.43 -9.03
CA GLN A 184 -13.68 1.51 -9.56
C GLN A 184 -14.00 2.94 -9.97
N VAL A 185 -14.87 3.09 -10.97
CA VAL A 185 -15.36 4.39 -11.43
C VAL A 185 -16.84 4.47 -11.06
N SER A 186 -17.19 5.36 -10.13
CA SER A 186 -18.57 5.54 -9.67
C SER A 186 -19.20 6.80 -10.25
N ALA A 187 -20.54 6.81 -10.32
CA ALA A 187 -21.28 8.02 -10.69
C ALA A 187 -21.03 9.14 -9.65
N PRO A 188 -20.96 10.40 -10.08
CA PRO A 188 -20.87 11.51 -9.14
C PRO A 188 -22.16 11.60 -8.31
N SER A 189 -22.04 11.97 -7.04
CA SER A 189 -23.17 12.03 -6.10
C SER A 189 -24.31 12.94 -6.54
N GLY A 190 -24.06 13.91 -7.44
CA GLY A 190 -25.11 14.77 -8.01
C GLY A 190 -26.00 14.13 -9.09
N LEU A 191 -25.58 13.02 -9.70
CA LEU A 191 -26.42 12.23 -10.63
C LEU A 191 -27.18 11.11 -9.91
N ALA A 192 -26.58 10.46 -8.90
CA ALA A 192 -27.25 9.41 -8.15
C ALA A 192 -28.52 9.90 -7.44
N SER A 193 -28.55 11.17 -7.02
CA SER A 193 -29.73 11.79 -6.41
C SER A 193 -30.86 12.11 -7.39
N GLN A 194 -30.65 12.07 -8.72
CA GLN A 194 -31.73 12.27 -9.69
C GLN A 194 -32.48 10.98 -10.04
N ASP A 195 -31.84 9.82 -9.88
CA ASP A 195 -32.47 8.52 -10.14
C ASP A 195 -33.33 8.05 -8.94
N ASP A 196 -32.96 8.40 -7.70
CA ASP A 196 -33.75 8.07 -6.49
C ASP A 196 -35.07 8.88 -6.39
N ASP A 197 -35.17 10.04 -7.04
CA ASP A 197 -36.40 10.87 -7.04
C ASP A 197 -37.45 10.41 -8.09
N ALA A 198 -37.10 9.46 -8.96
CA ALA A 198 -37.99 9.01 -10.05
C ALA A 198 -38.86 7.78 -9.71
N ASP A 199 -38.60 7.11 -8.57
CA ASP A 199 -39.33 5.89 -8.16
C ASP A 199 -40.37 6.12 -7.04
N GLU A 200 -40.57 7.36 -6.57
CA GLU A 200 -41.56 7.68 -5.51
C GLU A 200 -42.94 8.16 -6.02
N ASP A 201 -43.17 8.22 -7.34
CA ASP A 201 -44.43 8.73 -7.93
C ASP A 201 -45.30 7.62 -8.58
N VAL A 202 -45.41 6.46 -7.92
CA VAL A 202 -46.51 5.52 -8.21
C VAL A 202 -47.76 5.96 -7.45
N ALA A 203 -48.59 6.71 -8.18
CA ALA A 203 -49.95 7.11 -7.88
C ALA A 203 -50.71 6.14 -6.97
N ALA A 204 -50.97 6.59 -5.74
CA ALA A 204 -52.04 6.07 -4.90
C ALA A 204 -53.37 6.69 -5.37
N ASP A 205 -53.99 6.09 -6.40
CA ASP A 205 -55.38 6.42 -6.77
C ASP A 205 -56.32 5.25 -6.49
N GLU A 206 -57.39 5.59 -5.75
CA GLU A 206 -58.66 4.92 -5.49
C GLU A 206 -58.72 3.43 -5.05
N VAL A 207 -59.04 3.22 -3.77
CA VAL A 207 -59.91 2.12 -3.33
C VAL A 207 -61.24 2.68 -2.80
N PRO A 208 -62.41 2.29 -3.37
CA PRO A 208 -63.70 2.79 -2.94
C PRO A 208 -64.11 2.20 -1.59
N ALA A 209 -64.74 3.05 -0.77
CA ALA A 209 -65.31 2.68 0.52
C ALA A 209 -66.52 1.75 0.34
N THR A 210 -66.53 0.62 1.06
CA THR A 210 -67.74 -0.16 1.34
C THR A 210 -68.03 -0.14 2.83
N GLU A 211 -69.20 0.42 3.17
CA GLU A 211 -69.83 0.43 4.49
C GLU A 211 -69.96 -1.00 5.06
N VAL A 212 -69.68 -1.14 6.37
CA VAL A 212 -70.08 -2.31 7.16
C VAL A 212 -71.06 -1.84 8.23
N LYS A 213 -72.27 -2.41 8.18
CA LYS A 213 -73.37 -2.22 9.13
C LYS A 213 -73.02 -2.79 10.51
N GLU A 214 -73.53 -2.10 11.53
CA GLU A 214 -73.69 -2.56 12.92
C GLU A 214 -74.44 -3.90 13.02
N ASP A 215 -73.88 -4.82 13.82
CA ASP A 215 -74.59 -5.68 14.78
C ASP A 215 -73.62 -6.08 15.91
#